data_AF-A0A4R9PUM5-F1
#
_entry.id   AF-A0A4R9PUM5-F1
#
_cell.length_a   1.000
_cell.length_b   1.000
_cell.length_c   1.000
_cell.angle_alpha   90.00
_cell.angle_beta   90.00
_cell.angle_gamma   90.00
#
_symmetry.space_group_name_H-M   'P 1'
#
loop_
_entity.id
_entity.type
_entity.pdbx_description
1 polymer ?
#
loop_
_entity_poly.entity_id
_entity_poly.type
_entity_poly.pdbx_seq_one_letter_code
_entity_poly.pdbx_strand_id
1 'polypeptide(L)'
;PALFETRRTVGPVGLGSVKARPVTADAFRVEARAGRNQTPVIAIKPGLIITFREDAALPVLDQCLQADPEADILKAAVVERHGRNGNIGKGFVRGIGLKRGAIASSIGHDCHNITVVGA
;
A
#
# COMPACT_ATOMS: atom_id res chain seq x y z
N PRO A 1 -23.94 21.56 30.98
CA PRO A 1 -25.15 20.87 30.45
C PRO A 1 -25.90 21.70 29.39
N ALA A 2 -26.35 22.92 29.71
CA ALA A 2 -27.15 23.78 28.82
C ALA A 2 -26.50 24.12 27.46
N LEU A 3 -25.15 24.21 27.38
CA LEU A 3 -24.42 24.50 26.14
C LEU A 3 -24.59 23.45 25.04
N PHE A 4 -24.99 22.22 25.38
CA PHE A 4 -25.19 21.14 24.41
C PHE A 4 -26.65 21.01 23.94
N GLU A 5 -27.61 21.65 24.61
CA GLU A 5 -29.05 21.54 24.31
C GLU A 5 -29.44 22.22 22.99
N THR A 6 -28.66 23.22 22.55
CA THR A 6 -28.86 23.90 21.26
C THR A 6 -28.09 23.25 20.11
N ARG A 7 -27.34 22.17 20.37
CA ARG A 7 -26.53 21.52 19.34
C ARG A 7 -27.42 20.77 18.36
N ARG A 8 -27.40 21.20 17.11
CA ARG A 8 -28.09 20.50 16.03
C ARG A 8 -27.32 19.24 15.65
N THR A 9 -28.04 18.14 15.43
CA THR A 9 -27.46 16.95 14.79
C THR A 9 -27.12 17.29 13.35
N VAL A 10 -25.85 17.16 12.98
CA VAL A 10 -25.42 17.28 11.58
C VAL A 10 -25.48 15.89 10.96
N GLY A 11 -25.96 15.80 9.72
CA GLY A 11 -25.89 14.56 8.97
C GLY A 11 -24.44 14.05 8.86
N PRO A 12 -24.23 12.74 8.67
CA PRO A 12 -22.89 12.19 8.55
C PRO A 12 -22.16 12.82 7.36
N VAL A 13 -21.06 13.51 7.65
CA VAL A 13 -20.13 14.04 6.64
C VAL A 13 -18.99 13.03 6.42
N GLY A 14 -18.50 12.91 5.18
CA GLY A 14 -17.34 12.05 4.86
C GLY A 14 -17.66 10.60 4.44
N LEU A 15 -18.94 10.24 4.32
CA LEU A 15 -19.35 8.99 3.66
C LEU A 15 -19.07 9.05 2.15
N GLY A 16 -18.97 7.88 1.50
CA GLY A 16 -18.71 7.80 0.05
C GLY A 16 -17.36 8.34 -0.38
N SER A 17 -16.37 8.37 0.54
CA SER A 17 -15.03 8.92 0.28
C SER A 17 -14.08 7.96 -0.43
N VAL A 18 -14.51 6.72 -0.69
CA VAL A 18 -13.78 5.76 -1.54
C VAL A 18 -14.36 5.83 -2.95
N LYS A 19 -13.66 6.55 -3.82
CA LYS A 19 -14.00 6.75 -5.24
C LYS A 19 -13.02 6.05 -6.18
N ALA A 20 -12.22 5.12 -5.64
CA ALA A 20 -11.34 4.27 -6.42
C ALA A 20 -12.17 3.37 -7.34
N ARG A 21 -11.65 3.10 -8.54
CA ARG A 21 -12.20 2.04 -9.41
C ARG A 21 -11.86 0.68 -8.80
N PRO A 22 -12.71 -0.36 -8.97
CA PRO A 22 -12.34 -1.73 -8.64
C PRO A 22 -11.03 -2.12 -9.33
N VAL A 23 -10.16 -2.82 -8.61
CA VAL A 23 -8.85 -3.28 -9.11
C VAL A 23 -8.83 -4.79 -9.24
N THR A 24 -8.06 -5.30 -10.20
CA THR A 24 -7.79 -6.73 -10.40
C THR A 24 -6.38 -7.08 -9.96
N ALA A 25 -6.02 -8.37 -9.95
CA ALA A 25 -4.66 -8.81 -9.64
C ALA A 25 -3.60 -8.15 -10.55
N ASP A 26 -3.93 -7.86 -11.81
CA ASP A 26 -3.01 -7.23 -12.77
C ASP A 26 -2.60 -5.82 -12.36
N ALA A 27 -3.46 -5.12 -11.61
CA ALA A 27 -3.16 -3.79 -11.09
C ALA A 27 -1.93 -3.78 -10.15
N PHE A 28 -1.55 -4.94 -9.60
CA PHE A 28 -0.43 -5.09 -8.66
C PHE A 28 0.83 -5.71 -9.31
N ARG A 29 0.81 -6.02 -10.62
CA ARG A 29 1.99 -6.53 -11.33
C ARG A 29 3.07 -5.47 -11.42
N VAL A 30 4.32 -5.87 -11.16
CA VAL A 30 5.51 -5.03 -11.34
C VAL A 30 6.40 -5.69 -12.38
N GLU A 31 6.56 -5.06 -13.54
CA GLU A 31 7.39 -5.59 -14.61
C GLU A 31 8.86 -5.63 -14.19
N ALA A 32 9.50 -6.76 -14.46
CA ALA A 32 10.94 -6.89 -14.34
C ALA A 32 11.62 -6.04 -15.42
N ARG A 33 12.71 -5.36 -15.06
CA ARG A 33 13.50 -4.57 -16.01
C ARG A 33 14.69 -5.39 -16.48
N ALA A 34 14.81 -5.59 -17.79
CA ALA A 34 15.97 -6.26 -18.37
C ALA A 34 17.28 -5.60 -17.92
N GLY A 35 18.27 -6.42 -17.55
CA GLY A 35 19.58 -5.95 -17.06
C GLY A 35 19.58 -5.39 -15.63
N ARG A 36 18.44 -5.37 -14.92
CA ARG A 36 18.35 -4.94 -13.52
C ARG A 36 18.24 -6.14 -12.59
N ASN A 37 19.31 -6.44 -11.86
CA ASN A 37 19.36 -7.52 -10.87
C ASN A 37 18.92 -7.11 -9.46
N GLN A 38 18.72 -5.81 -9.22
CA GLN A 38 18.39 -5.26 -7.91
C GLN A 38 17.19 -4.32 -7.96
N THR A 39 16.22 -4.57 -7.07
CA THR A 39 14.99 -3.79 -6.91
C THR A 39 15.05 -3.01 -5.58
N PRO A 40 14.72 -1.71 -5.58
CA PRO A 40 14.61 -0.94 -4.35
C PRO A 40 13.48 -1.47 -3.48
N VAL A 41 13.77 -1.68 -2.21
CA VAL A 41 12.84 -2.14 -1.19
C VAL A 41 12.80 -1.11 -0.06
N ILE A 42 11.59 -0.79 0.37
CA ILE A 42 11.36 0.06 1.54
C ILE A 42 11.52 -0.83 2.78
N ALA A 43 12.60 -0.66 3.53
CA ALA A 43 12.85 -1.45 4.73
C ALA A 43 12.28 -0.77 5.98
N ILE A 44 11.45 -1.51 6.69
CA ILE A 44 10.87 -1.14 7.98
C ILE A 44 11.65 -1.88 9.07
N LYS A 45 11.98 -1.17 10.16
CA LYS A 45 12.63 -1.77 11.33
C LYS A 45 11.71 -1.61 12.54
N PRO A 46 11.46 -2.70 13.31
CA PRO A 46 10.63 -2.63 14.50
C PRO A 46 11.06 -1.50 15.44
N GLY A 47 10.09 -0.74 15.95
CA GLY A 47 10.32 0.39 16.85
C GLY A 47 10.75 1.70 16.19
N LEU A 48 10.93 1.74 14.86
CA LEU A 48 11.27 2.96 14.12
C LEU A 48 10.10 3.43 13.25
N ILE A 49 9.85 4.74 13.26
CA ILE A 49 8.89 5.40 12.36
C ILE A 49 9.52 5.66 10.98
N ILE A 50 10.85 5.74 10.92
CA ILE A 50 11.59 5.96 9.67
C ILE A 50 11.75 4.67 8.87
N THR A 51 11.76 4.82 7.55
CA THR A 51 12.07 3.74 6.61
C THR A 51 13.46 3.91 6.02
N PHE A 52 14.05 2.80 5.60
CA PHE A 52 15.33 2.79 4.91
C PHE A 52 15.14 2.36 3.47
N ARG A 53 16.06 2.79 2.60
CA ARG A 53 16.17 2.23 1.26
C ARG A 53 17.17 1.09 1.30
N GLU A 54 16.71 -0.08 0.90
CA GLU A 54 17.54 -1.26 0.63
C GLU A 54 17.36 -1.68 -0.83
N ASP A 55 18.21 -2.57 -1.30
CA ASP A 55 18.09 -3.20 -2.62
C ASP A 55 18.06 -4.72 -2.43
N ALA A 56 17.22 -5.41 -3.20
CA ALA A 56 17.09 -6.87 -3.17
C ALA A 56 16.97 -7.45 -4.57
N ALA A 57 17.55 -8.64 -4.77
CA ALA A 57 17.23 -9.48 -5.91
C ALA A 57 15.89 -10.18 -5.63
N LEU A 58 14.92 -10.02 -6.52
CA LEU A 58 13.59 -10.61 -6.36
C LEU A 58 13.37 -11.71 -7.39
N PRO A 59 12.60 -12.76 -7.07
CA PRO A 59 12.19 -13.76 -8.04
C PRO A 59 11.42 -13.11 -9.19
N VAL A 60 11.64 -13.60 -10.40
CA VAL A 60 10.90 -13.18 -11.59
C VAL A 60 10.11 -14.37 -12.10
N LEU A 61 8.81 -14.16 -12.30
CA LEU A 61 7.90 -15.11 -12.93
C LEU A 61 7.04 -14.35 -13.93
N ASP A 62 6.91 -14.87 -15.15
CA ASP A 62 6.15 -14.25 -16.25
C ASP A 62 6.50 -12.78 -16.47
N GLN A 63 7.80 -12.47 -16.53
CA GLN A 63 8.34 -11.11 -16.68
C GLN A 63 7.93 -10.13 -15.56
N CYS A 64 7.38 -10.62 -14.45
CA CYS A 64 6.97 -9.83 -13.30
C CYS A 64 7.81 -10.17 -12.06
N LEU A 65 8.21 -9.13 -11.33
CA LEU A 65 8.83 -9.27 -10.02
C LEU A 65 7.81 -9.82 -9.01
N GLN A 66 8.24 -10.82 -8.25
CA GLN A 66 7.43 -11.46 -7.21
C GLN A 66 7.86 -10.99 -5.82
N ALA A 67 6.93 -11.13 -4.88
CA ALA A 67 7.28 -11.04 -3.46
C ALA A 67 8.13 -12.25 -3.07
N ASP A 68 8.90 -12.11 -2.00
CA ASP A 68 9.64 -13.18 -1.36
C ASP A 68 9.32 -13.17 0.13
N PRO A 69 8.21 -13.83 0.55
CA PRO A 69 7.80 -13.86 1.95
C PRO A 69 8.83 -14.54 2.87
N GLU A 70 9.70 -15.41 2.34
CA GLU A 70 10.77 -16.03 3.13
C GLU A 70 11.86 -15.01 3.49
N ALA A 71 12.21 -14.13 2.56
CA ALA A 71 13.06 -12.96 2.82
C ALA A 71 12.33 -11.76 3.45
N ASP A 72 11.06 -11.94 3.84
CA ASP A 72 10.14 -10.91 4.33
C ASP A 72 10.07 -9.69 3.39
N ILE A 73 10.03 -9.93 2.07
CA ILE A 73 9.83 -8.88 1.07
C ILE A 73 8.46 -9.05 0.44
N LEU A 74 7.60 -8.07 0.62
CA LEU A 74 6.21 -8.09 0.18
C LEU A 74 5.97 -7.03 -0.90
N LYS A 75 4.95 -7.26 -1.74
CA LYS A 75 4.45 -6.22 -2.63
C LYS A 75 3.74 -5.15 -1.81
N ALA A 76 4.04 -3.89 -2.09
CA ALA A 76 3.32 -2.74 -1.55
C ALA A 76 2.69 -1.95 -2.70
N ALA A 77 1.45 -1.51 -2.50
CA ALA A 77 0.75 -0.68 -3.45
C ALA A 77 -0.03 0.45 -2.78
N VAL A 78 -0.12 1.58 -3.45
CA VAL A 78 -0.94 2.73 -3.03
C VAL A 78 -1.90 3.06 -4.16
N VAL A 79 -3.19 2.80 -3.94
CA VAL A 79 -4.29 3.03 -4.88
C VAL A 79 -4.95 4.38 -4.55
N GLU A 80 -4.96 5.28 -5.53
CA GLU A 80 -5.64 6.56 -5.40
C GLU A 80 -7.16 6.36 -5.20
N ARG A 81 -7.72 6.96 -4.14
CA ARG A 81 -9.14 6.74 -3.79
C ARG A 81 -10.03 7.97 -3.84
N HIS A 82 -9.47 9.15 -4.04
CA HIS A 82 -10.20 10.41 -4.03
C HIS A 82 -10.82 10.74 -5.40
N GLY A 83 -10.55 9.92 -6.42
CA GLY A 83 -11.13 10.03 -7.75
C GLY A 83 -10.47 11.12 -8.60
N ARG A 84 -9.20 11.45 -8.33
CA ARG A 84 -8.49 12.51 -9.05
C ARG A 84 -7.79 12.01 -10.30
N ASN A 85 -7.10 10.87 -10.23
CA ASN A 85 -6.33 10.35 -11.36
C ASN A 85 -6.36 8.82 -11.48
N GLY A 86 -6.77 8.08 -10.43
CA GLY A 86 -6.82 6.62 -10.46
C GLY A 86 -5.44 5.95 -10.51
N ASN A 87 -4.37 6.66 -10.18
CA ASN A 87 -3.02 6.10 -10.20
C ASN A 87 -2.83 5.01 -9.13
N ILE A 88 -1.96 4.06 -9.44
CA ILE A 88 -1.54 3.00 -8.52
C ILE A 88 -0.02 2.99 -8.46
N GLY A 89 0.52 3.44 -7.34
CA GLY A 89 1.94 3.31 -7.03
C GLY A 89 2.24 1.88 -6.58
N LYS A 90 3.36 1.31 -7.03
CA LYS A 90 3.76 -0.08 -6.71
C LYS A 90 5.22 -0.11 -6.30
N GLY A 91 5.55 -0.99 -5.37
CA GLY A 91 6.90 -1.22 -4.90
C GLY A 91 6.98 -2.45 -4.02
N PHE A 92 8.09 -2.55 -3.28
CA PHE A 92 8.35 -3.64 -2.37
C PHE A 92 8.71 -3.10 -0.99
N VAL A 93 8.28 -3.82 0.05
CA VAL A 93 8.52 -3.48 1.46
C VAL A 93 9.12 -4.69 2.18
N ARG A 94 10.04 -4.45 3.11
CA ARG A 94 10.61 -5.47 3.99
C ARG A 94 10.33 -5.14 5.45
N GLY A 95 10.11 -6.15 6.29
CA GLY A 95 9.95 -5.98 7.74
C GLY A 95 8.51 -6.06 8.25
N ILE A 96 7.58 -6.62 7.47
CA ILE A 96 6.15 -6.72 7.84
C ILE A 96 5.85 -8.06 8.53
N GLY A 97 6.54 -9.14 8.14
CA GLY A 97 6.38 -10.48 8.69
C GLY A 97 5.18 -11.27 8.17
N LEU A 98 4.49 -10.80 7.14
CA LEU A 98 3.32 -11.50 6.58
C LEU A 98 3.77 -12.62 5.63
N LYS A 99 3.38 -13.87 5.92
CA LYS A 99 3.76 -15.03 5.09
C LYS A 99 2.74 -15.41 4.02
N ARG A 100 1.49 -14.97 4.14
CA ARG A 100 0.41 -15.24 3.18
C ARG A 100 -0.68 -14.16 3.24
N GLY A 101 -1.40 -13.98 2.13
CA GLY A 101 -2.52 -13.05 2.04
C GLY A 101 -2.06 -11.60 1.93
N ALA A 102 -2.97 -10.67 2.24
CA ALA A 102 -2.72 -9.24 2.13
C ALA A 102 -3.49 -8.45 3.20
N ILE A 103 -3.00 -7.25 3.50
CA ILE A 103 -3.65 -6.27 4.38
C ILE A 103 -3.84 -4.98 3.57
N ALA A 104 -5.03 -4.40 3.64
CA ALA A 104 -5.35 -3.12 3.00
C ALA A 104 -5.98 -2.16 4.00
N SER A 105 -5.62 -0.88 3.92
CA SER A 105 -6.17 0.18 4.75
C SER A 105 -6.34 1.47 3.95
N SER A 106 -7.46 2.18 4.15
CA SER A 106 -7.67 3.54 3.64
C SER A 106 -7.18 4.62 4.61
N ILE A 107 -6.49 4.23 5.68
CA ILE A 107 -5.88 5.11 6.67
C ILE A 107 -4.36 4.99 6.51
N GLY A 108 -3.76 5.99 5.86
CA GLY A 108 -2.31 6.08 5.64
C GLY A 108 -1.89 7.54 5.55
N HIS A 109 -1.32 8.05 6.64
CA HIS A 109 -0.96 9.45 6.79
C HIS A 109 0.02 9.91 5.68
N ASP A 110 -0.13 11.09 5.08
CA ASP A 110 -1.22 12.09 5.24
C ASP A 110 -2.20 12.11 4.06
N CYS A 111 -1.90 11.38 2.98
CA CYS A 111 -2.75 11.38 1.78
C CYS A 111 -4.00 10.51 1.93
N HIS A 112 -3.96 9.53 2.84
CA HIS A 112 -5.02 8.56 3.11
C HIS A 112 -5.56 7.90 1.83
N ASN A 113 -4.68 7.55 0.90
CA ASN A 113 -5.02 6.62 -0.19
C ASN A 113 -5.15 5.19 0.35
N ILE A 114 -5.63 4.25 -0.47
CA ILE A 114 -5.68 2.85 -0.06
C ILE A 114 -4.27 2.28 -0.16
N THR A 115 -3.66 1.94 0.97
CA THR A 115 -2.37 1.27 1.03
C THR A 115 -2.60 -0.22 1.22
N VAL A 116 -1.92 -1.03 0.41
CA VAL A 116 -2.01 -2.49 0.40
C VAL A 116 -0.61 -3.07 0.54
N VAL A 117 -0.45 -4.09 1.38
CA VAL A 117 0.74 -4.94 1.44
C VAL A 117 0.33 -6.40 1.34
N GLY A 118 1.06 -7.22 0.58
CA GLY A 118 0.70 -8.61 0.37
C GLY A 118 1.86 -9.50 -0.08
N ALA A 119 1.75 -10.78 0.29
CA ALA A 119 2.61 -11.88 -0.11
C ALA A 119 2.25 -12.39 -1.52
#